data_AF-A0A2A2QNS9-F1
#
_entry.id   AF-A0A2A2QNS9-F1
#
_cell.length_a   1.000
_cell.length_b   1.000
_cell.length_c   1.000
_cell.angle_alpha   90.00
_cell.angle_beta   90.00
_cell.angle_gamma   90.00
#
_symmetry.space_group_name_H-M   'P 1'
#
loop_
_entity.id
_entity.type
_entity.pdbx_description
1 polymer ?
#
loop_
_entity_poly.entity_id
_entity_poly.type
_entity_poly.pdbx_seq_one_letter_code
_entity_poly.pdbx_strand_id
1 'polypeptide(L)'
;MVELIHLVVTWALIGLIWLVQVVIYPQFGAVGRLEFGAYHADYTRRISWIVGPLMLAELGSAAWLLWAGERSGWFLISLGLIGVNWLSTAIVQVPLHRRLEQGFEAGVHGRLVSTNWVRTGAWTARGVMVAAGCL
;
A
#
# COMPACT_ATOMS: atom_id res chain seq x y z
N MET A 1 19.70 5.39 12.91
CA MET A 1 19.56 5.63 11.45
C MET A 1 18.46 4.78 10.82
N VAL A 2 18.45 3.45 11.01
CA VAL A 2 17.43 2.57 10.40
C VAL A 2 16.01 2.86 10.90
N GLU A 3 15.83 3.19 12.18
CA GLU A 3 14.52 3.60 12.74
C GLU A 3 13.92 4.81 12.01
N LEU A 4 14.74 5.84 11.75
CA LEU A 4 14.29 7.02 11.01
C LEU A 4 13.92 6.66 9.56
N ILE A 5 14.71 5.81 8.90
CA ILE A 5 14.37 5.30 7.56
C ILE A 5 13.03 4.56 7.61
N HIS A 6 12.86 3.68 8.59
CA HIS A 6 11.63 2.92 8.78
C HIS A 6 10.42 3.85 8.96
N LEU A 7 10.54 4.83 9.86
CA LEU A 7 9.50 5.83 10.12
C LEU A 7 9.16 6.62 8.84
N VAL A 8 10.16 7.19 8.17
CA VAL A 8 9.97 8.01 6.96
C VAL A 8 9.31 7.20 5.85
N VAL A 9 9.75 5.97 5.60
CA VAL A 9 9.19 5.10 4.57
C VAL A 9 7.74 4.72 4.90
N THR A 10 7.44 4.36 6.15
CA THR A 10 6.06 4.06 6.56
C THR A 10 5.15 5.28 6.37
N TRP A 11 5.58 6.48 6.74
CA TRP A 11 4.79 7.70 6.52
C TRP A 11 4.64 8.09 5.05
N ALA A 12 5.66 7.85 4.23
CA ALA A 12 5.54 8.01 2.77
C ALA A 12 4.48 7.06 2.18
N LEU A 13 4.43 5.81 2.63
CA LEU A 13 3.40 4.84 2.23
C LEU A 13 2.01 5.25 2.70
N ILE A 14 1.88 5.85 3.89
CA ILE A 14 0.61 6.40 4.37
C ILE A 14 0.12 7.52 3.46
N GLY A 15 0.97 8.51 3.16
CA GLY A 15 0.61 9.58 2.23
C GLY A 15 0.20 9.03 0.86
N LEU A 16 0.98 8.07 0.34
CA LEU A 16 0.71 7.43 -0.94
C LEU A 16 -0.63 6.67 -0.95
N ILE A 17 -0.92 5.87 0.07
CA ILE A 17 -2.15 5.06 0.09
C ILE A 17 -3.40 5.93 0.23
N TRP A 18 -3.34 7.03 0.98
CA TRP A 18 -4.44 7.98 1.08
C TRP A 18 -4.68 8.71 -0.25
N LEU A 19 -3.63 9.14 -0.94
CA LEU A 19 -3.74 9.71 -2.29
C LEU A 19 -4.40 8.71 -3.24
N VAL A 20 -3.94 7.45 -3.20
CA VAL A 20 -4.48 6.38 -4.03
C VAL A 20 -5.96 6.13 -3.71
N GLN A 21 -6.31 5.99 -2.44
CA GLN A 21 -7.65 5.64 -1.98
C GLN A 21 -8.68 6.73 -2.26
N VAL A 22 -8.34 7.99 -1.98
CA VAL A 22 -9.30 9.10 -2.01
C VAL A 22 -9.37 9.76 -3.37
N VAL A 23 -8.26 9.84 -4.09
CA VAL A 23 -8.18 10.60 -5.34
C VAL A 23 -8.11 9.66 -6.54
N ILE A 24 -7.07 8.83 -6.60
CA ILE A 24 -6.73 8.10 -7.82
C ILE A 24 -7.78 7.01 -8.13
N TYR A 25 -8.08 6.15 -7.17
CA TYR A 25 -8.98 5.02 -7.40
C TYR A 25 -10.40 5.47 -7.77
N PRO A 26 -11.03 6.45 -7.10
CA PRO A 26 -12.33 6.96 -7.53
C PRO A 26 -12.30 7.54 -8.95
N GLN A 27 -11.24 8.24 -9.34
CA GLN A 27 -11.11 8.85 -10.66
C GLN A 27 -11.03 7.85 -11.82
N PHE A 28 -10.68 6.58 -11.56
CA PHE A 28 -10.75 5.54 -12.59
C PHE A 28 -12.14 5.38 -13.22
N GLY A 29 -13.22 5.68 -12.48
CA GLY A 29 -14.57 5.65 -13.01
C GLY A 29 -14.90 6.79 -13.99
N ALA A 30 -14.07 7.82 -14.08
CA ALA A 30 -14.25 8.96 -14.97
C ALA A 30 -13.52 8.82 -16.31
N VAL A 31 -12.69 7.78 -16.48
CA VAL A 31 -11.93 7.54 -17.69
C VAL A 31 -12.82 6.87 -18.76
N GLY A 32 -12.65 7.28 -20.02
CA GLY A 32 -13.36 6.69 -21.15
C GLY A 32 -13.14 5.17 -21.26
N ARG A 33 -14.20 4.43 -21.59
CA ARG A 33 -14.18 2.95 -21.60
C ARG A 33 -13.21 2.37 -22.62
N LEU A 34 -13.04 3.04 -23.77
CA LEU A 34 -12.16 2.58 -24.85
C LEU A 34 -10.69 2.72 -24.46
N GLU A 35 -10.36 3.78 -23.73
CA GLU A 35 -8.99 4.14 -23.33
C GLU A 35 -8.57 3.49 -22.01
N PHE A 36 -9.55 3.05 -21.20
CA PHE A 36 -9.32 2.63 -19.82
C PHE A 36 -8.27 1.54 -19.67
N GLY A 37 -8.29 0.48 -20.48
CA GLY A 37 -7.34 -0.64 -20.34
C GLY A 37 -5.89 -0.18 -20.51
N ALA A 38 -5.62 0.61 -21.55
CA ALA A 38 -4.30 1.17 -21.81
C ALA A 38 -3.88 2.18 -20.72
N TYR A 39 -4.80 3.05 -20.30
CA TYR A 39 -4.58 3.99 -19.19
C TYR A 39 -4.24 3.24 -17.88
N HIS A 40 -5.00 2.21 -17.54
CA HIS A 40 -4.84 1.47 -16.29
C HIS A 40 -3.54 0.66 -16.29
N ALA A 41 -3.15 0.04 -17.40
CA ALA A 41 -1.87 -0.64 -17.54
C ALA A 41 -0.68 0.33 -17.38
N ASP A 42 -0.76 1.52 -17.98
CA ASP A 42 0.27 2.55 -17.81
C ASP A 42 0.33 3.06 -16.36
N TYR A 43 -0.83 3.33 -15.74
CA TYR A 43 -0.93 3.67 -14.33
C TYR A 43 -0.27 2.60 -13.44
N THR A 44 -0.66 1.33 -13.57
CA THR A 44 -0.16 0.23 -12.74
C THR A 44 1.36 0.14 -12.84
N ARG A 45 1.91 0.17 -14.06
CA ARG A 45 3.36 0.15 -14.30
C ARG A 45 4.08 1.31 -13.63
N ARG A 46 3.55 2.54 -13.76
CA ARG A 46 4.18 3.74 -13.19
C ARG A 46 4.12 3.76 -11.67
N ILE A 47 2.97 3.42 -11.09
CA ILE A 47 2.83 3.41 -9.63
C ILE A 47 3.71 2.31 -9.00
N SER A 48 3.92 1.17 -9.67
CA SER A 48 4.84 0.11 -9.21
C SER A 48 6.26 0.59 -8.97
N TRP A 49 6.77 1.51 -9.79
CA TRP A 49 8.11 2.10 -9.59
C TRP A 49 8.22 2.96 -8.32
N ILE A 50 7.11 3.44 -7.79
CA ILE A 50 7.06 4.24 -6.56
C ILE A 50 6.75 3.34 -5.36
N VAL A 51 5.64 2.60 -5.43
CA VAL A 51 5.14 1.81 -4.30
C VAL A 51 6.03 0.60 -4.01
N GLY A 52 6.57 -0.06 -5.04
CA GLY A 52 7.38 -1.26 -4.90
C GLY A 52 8.64 -1.04 -4.05
N PRO A 53 9.50 -0.06 -4.40
CA PRO A 53 10.67 0.27 -3.59
C PRO A 53 10.33 0.69 -2.16
N LEU A 54 9.27 1.47 -1.96
CA LEU A 54 8.84 1.89 -0.62
C LEU A 54 8.37 0.69 0.22
N MET A 55 7.56 -0.21 -0.35
CA MET A 55 7.11 -1.42 0.36
C MET A 55 8.26 -2.36 0.71
N LEU A 56 9.24 -2.52 -0.20
CA LEU A 56 10.44 -3.32 0.06
C LEU A 56 11.33 -2.68 1.13
N ALA A 57 11.49 -1.35 1.10
CA ALA A 57 12.23 -0.63 2.13
C ALA A 57 11.54 -0.72 3.50
N GLU A 58 10.21 -0.65 3.57
CA GLU A 58 9.45 -0.84 4.81
C GLU A 58 9.69 -2.24 5.39
N LEU A 59 9.56 -3.28 4.56
CA LEU A 59 9.77 -4.66 4.96
C LEU A 59 11.23 -4.92 5.38
N GLY A 60 12.20 -4.45 4.60
CA GLY A 60 13.62 -4.65 4.86
C GLY A 60 14.08 -3.94 6.13
N SER A 61 13.63 -2.70 6.36
CA SER A 61 13.94 -1.97 7.60
C SER A 61 13.26 -2.61 8.82
N ALA A 62 12.02 -3.09 8.71
CA ALA A 62 11.38 -3.84 9.79
C ALA A 62 12.12 -5.15 10.11
N ALA A 63 12.53 -5.91 9.09
CA ALA A 63 13.29 -7.14 9.28
C ALA A 63 14.65 -6.87 9.96
N TRP A 64 15.33 -5.79 9.57
CA TRP A 64 16.58 -5.37 10.20
C TRP A 64 16.38 -5.00 11.68
N LEU A 65 15.36 -4.20 12.01
CA LEU A 65 15.07 -3.82 13.40
C LEU A 65 14.76 -5.04 14.27
N LEU A 66 13.98 -5.98 13.74
CA LEU A 66 13.70 -7.25 14.42
C LEU A 66 14.99 -8.05 14.64
N TRP A 67 15.90 -8.10 13.66
CA TRP A 67 17.19 -8.77 13.83
C TRP A 67 18.10 -8.05 14.84
N ALA A 68 18.08 -6.72 14.85
CA ALA A 68 18.86 -5.88 15.77
C ALA A 68 18.36 -5.88 17.22
N GLY A 69 17.27 -6.60 17.51
CA GLY A 69 16.78 -6.82 18.88
C GLY A 69 15.60 -5.96 19.30
N GLU A 70 14.99 -5.19 18.39
CA GLU A 70 13.78 -4.41 18.71
C GLU A 70 12.60 -5.36 19.04
N ARG A 71 12.01 -5.20 20.22
CA ARG A 71 11.00 -6.12 20.78
C ARG A 71 9.86 -5.41 21.50
N SER A 72 9.71 -4.09 21.36
CA SER A 72 8.57 -3.36 21.92
C SER A 72 7.24 -3.95 21.44
N GLY A 73 6.22 -3.93 22.31
CA GLY A 73 4.89 -4.46 21.98
C GLY A 73 4.29 -3.79 20.76
N TRP A 74 4.44 -2.46 20.64
CA TRP A 74 4.01 -1.69 19.48
C TRP A 74 4.69 -2.16 18.19
N PHE A 75 6.01 -2.36 18.21
CA PHE A 75 6.73 -2.86 17.05
C PHE A 75 6.24 -4.26 16.65
N LEU A 76 6.14 -5.20 17.59
CA LEU A 76 5.72 -6.57 17.29
C LEU A 76 4.29 -6.65 16.73
N ILE A 77 3.34 -5.91 17.32
CA ILE A 77 1.97 -5.81 16.79
C ILE A 77 1.97 -5.23 15.38
N SER A 78 2.79 -4.19 15.16
CA SER A 78 2.87 -3.53 13.87
C SER A 78 3.29 -4.50 12.76
N LEU A 79 4.17 -5.48 13.02
CA LEU A 79 4.65 -6.44 12.01
C LEU A 79 3.50 -7.24 11.38
N GLY A 80 2.45 -7.55 12.16
CA GLY A 80 1.24 -8.18 11.62
C GLY A 80 0.58 -7.32 10.54
N LEU A 81 0.59 -5.99 10.70
CA LEU A 81 0.03 -5.05 9.72
C LEU A 81 0.86 -4.97 8.43
N ILE A 82 2.19 -5.17 8.48
CA ILE A 82 3.00 -5.36 7.26
C ILE A 82 2.50 -6.60 6.51
N GLY A 83 2.30 -7.71 7.23
CA GLY A 83 1.77 -8.95 6.65
C GLY A 83 0.42 -8.73 5.97
N VAL A 84 -0.52 -8.04 6.63
CA VAL A 84 -1.82 -7.67 6.04
C VAL A 84 -1.64 -6.86 4.75
N ASN A 85 -0.78 -5.85 4.75
CA ASN A 85 -0.55 -5.01 3.57
C ASN A 85 0.05 -5.80 2.40
N TRP A 86 1.04 -6.65 2.65
CA TRP A 86 1.66 -7.48 1.63
C TRP A 86 0.71 -8.55 1.07
N LEU A 87 0.00 -9.27 1.95
CA LEU A 87 -0.96 -10.30 1.53
C LEU A 87 -2.14 -9.69 0.77
N SER A 88 -2.70 -8.58 1.26
CA SER A 88 -3.76 -7.85 0.55
C SER A 88 -3.26 -7.38 -0.83
N THR A 89 -2.03 -6.88 -0.92
CA THR A 89 -1.44 -6.46 -2.20
C THR A 89 -1.34 -7.63 -3.17
N ALA A 90 -0.72 -8.74 -2.75
CA ALA A 90 -0.44 -9.87 -3.62
C ALA A 90 -1.71 -10.64 -4.05
N ILE A 91 -2.66 -10.84 -3.13
CA ILE A 91 -3.80 -11.75 -3.33
C ILE A 91 -5.05 -10.98 -3.78
N VAL A 92 -5.19 -9.70 -3.42
CA VAL A 92 -6.39 -8.91 -3.75
C VAL A 92 -6.06 -7.85 -4.79
N GLN A 93 -5.11 -6.96 -4.52
CA GLN A 93 -4.89 -5.78 -5.38
C GLN A 93 -4.29 -6.16 -6.74
N VAL A 94 -3.26 -7.02 -6.76
CA VAL A 94 -2.60 -7.44 -8.01
C VAL A 94 -3.60 -8.13 -8.97
N PRO A 95 -4.43 -9.10 -8.55
CA PRO A 95 -5.43 -9.69 -9.44
C PRO A 95 -6.51 -8.70 -9.92
N LEU A 96 -6.95 -7.77 -9.06
CA LEU A 96 -7.93 -6.75 -9.46
C LEU A 96 -7.36 -5.79 -10.50
N HIS A 97 -6.11 -5.33 -10.32
CA HIS A 97 -5.44 -4.49 -11.31
C HIS A 97 -5.28 -5.21 -12.65
N ARG A 98 -4.80 -6.46 -12.66
CA ARG A 98 -4.67 -7.25 -13.89
C ARG A 98 -5.99 -7.42 -14.65
N ARG A 99 -7.12 -7.51 -13.94
CA ARG A 99 -8.44 -7.56 -14.57
C ARG A 99 -8.85 -6.21 -15.16
N LEU A 100 -8.55 -5.11 -14.47
CA LEU A 100 -8.83 -3.75 -14.95
C LEU A 100 -7.92 -3.32 -16.11
N GLU A 101 -6.72 -3.91 -16.24
CA GLU A 101 -5.86 -3.73 -17.43
C GLU A 101 -6.52 -4.24 -18.72
N GLN A 102 -7.48 -5.18 -18.62
CA GLN A 102 -8.21 -5.73 -19.76
C GLN A 102 -9.40 -4.85 -20.18
N GLY A 103 -9.77 -3.85 -19.36
CA GLY A 103 -10.91 -2.97 -19.62
C GLY A 103 -11.67 -2.59 -18.35
N PHE A 104 -12.50 -1.55 -18.45
CA PHE A 104 -13.24 -1.06 -17.28
C PHE A 104 -14.38 -2.01 -16.92
N GLU A 105 -14.33 -2.54 -15.69
CA GLU A 105 -15.40 -3.32 -15.11
C GLU A 105 -15.83 -2.72 -13.76
N ALA A 106 -17.05 -2.18 -13.70
CA ALA A 106 -17.55 -1.44 -12.54
C ALA A 106 -17.52 -2.25 -11.23
N GLY A 107 -17.85 -3.55 -11.30
CA GLY A 107 -17.81 -4.43 -10.12
C GLY A 107 -16.39 -4.66 -9.61
N VAL A 108 -15.41 -4.77 -10.50
CA VAL A 108 -13.99 -4.94 -10.15
C VAL A 108 -13.41 -3.64 -9.61
N HIS A 109 -13.74 -2.51 -10.23
CA HIS A 109 -13.38 -1.19 -9.75
C HIS A 109 -13.93 -0.92 -8.35
N GLY A 110 -15.21 -1.21 -8.10
CA GLY A 110 -15.81 -1.09 -6.78
C GLY A 110 -15.12 -1.98 -5.73
N ARG A 111 -14.73 -3.20 -6.09
CA ARG A 111 -13.94 -4.09 -5.23
C ARG A 111 -12.53 -3.56 -4.98
N LEU A 112 -11.88 -2.97 -5.98
CA LEU A 112 -10.57 -2.34 -5.83
C LEU A 112 -10.63 -1.23 -4.78
N VAL A 113 -11.60 -0.32 -4.93
CA VAL A 113 -11.80 0.82 -4.01
C VAL A 113 -12.14 0.33 -2.59
N SER A 114 -13.08 -0.61 -2.45
CA SER A 114 -13.56 -1.04 -1.13
C SER A 114 -12.53 -1.87 -0.37
N THR A 115 -11.82 -2.77 -1.05
CA THR A 115 -10.80 -3.60 -0.39
C THR A 115 -9.51 -2.84 -0.06
N ASN A 116 -9.21 -1.75 -0.76
CA ASN A 116 -8.03 -0.94 -0.48
C ASN A 116 -8.17 -0.11 0.82
N TRP A 117 -9.38 0.06 1.37
CA TRP A 117 -9.57 0.60 2.71
C TRP A 117 -8.91 -0.25 3.80
N VAL A 118 -8.81 -1.58 3.62
CA VAL A 118 -8.08 -2.46 4.55
C VAL A 118 -6.62 -2.04 4.64
N ARG A 119 -5.98 -1.80 3.50
CA ARG A 119 -4.56 -1.35 3.43
C ARG A 119 -4.39 0.06 3.96
N THR A 120 -5.35 0.94 3.65
CA THR A 120 -5.36 2.33 4.14
C THR A 120 -5.41 2.37 5.66
N GLY A 121 -6.32 1.60 6.26
CA GLY A 121 -6.42 1.46 7.72
C GLY A 121 -5.18 0.79 8.33
N ALA A 122 -4.69 -0.30 7.73
CA ALA A 122 -3.52 -1.02 8.23
C ALA A 122 -2.24 -0.17 8.21
N TRP A 123 -1.94 0.54 7.12
CA TRP A 123 -0.80 1.46 7.09
C TRP A 123 -0.98 2.64 8.04
N THR A 124 -2.18 3.22 8.15
CA THR A 124 -2.43 4.34 9.07
C THR A 124 -2.21 3.92 10.53
N ALA A 125 -2.82 2.81 10.96
CA ALA A 125 -2.64 2.27 12.29
C ALA A 125 -1.16 1.94 12.56
N ARG A 126 -0.47 1.34 11.59
CA ARG A 126 0.96 1.06 11.67
C ARG A 126 1.79 2.33 11.86
N GLY A 127 1.52 3.39 11.10
CA GLY A 127 2.25 4.66 11.23
C GLY A 127 2.16 5.26 12.61
N VAL A 128 0.97 5.22 13.22
CA VAL A 128 0.76 5.66 14.60
C VAL A 128 1.57 4.80 15.58
N MET A 129 1.57 3.47 15.42
CA MET A 129 2.35 2.57 16.29
C MET A 129 3.86 2.79 16.17
N VAL A 130 4.38 2.95 14.95
CA VAL A 130 5.80 3.19 14.70
C VAL A 130 6.20 4.57 15.25
N ALA A 131 5.38 5.60 15.05
CA ALA A 131 5.64 6.92 15.62
C ALA A 131 5.59 6.92 17.15
N ALA A 132 4.62 6.22 17.76
CA ALA A 132 4.49 6.10 19.20
C ALA A 132 5.60 5.25 19.84
N GLY A 133 6.17 4.28 19.12
CA GLY A 133 7.32 3.50 19.59
C GLY A 133 8.67 4.21 19.45
N CYS A 134 8.73 5.30 18.68
CA CYS A 134 9.91 6.17 18.59
C CYS A 134 9.91 7.29 19.66
N LEU A 135 8.80 7.51 20.37
CA LEU A 135 8.64 8.44 21.48
C LEU A 135 8.77 7.71 22.83
#